data_AF-A0A9P6UF39-F1
#
_entry.id   AF-A0A9P6UF39-F1
#
_cell.length_a   1.000
_cell.length_b   1.000
_cell.length_c   1.000
_cell.angle_alpha   90.00
_cell.angle_beta   90.00
_cell.angle_gamma   90.00
#
_symmetry.space_group_name_H-M   'P 1'
#
loop_
_entity.id
_entity.type
_entity.pdbx_description
1 polymer ?
#
loop_
_entity_poly.entity_id
_entity_poly.type
_entity_poly.pdbx_seq_one_letter_code
_entity_poly.pdbx_strand_id
1 'polypeptide(L)' 'MLIEINCASDFLCRYVASASSCTPQIMESFKSQIIALMQEKYTNHWDPQRPHYGNGYRAITSFGGKVDPLLCQ' A
#
# COMPACT_ATOMS: atom_id res chain seq x y z
N MET A 1 -6.22 -6.20 -9.80
CA MET A 1 -5.02 -5.79 -9.02
C MET A 1 -4.73 -4.30 -9.13
N LEU A 2 -4.57 -3.73 -10.33
CA LEU A 2 -4.16 -2.31 -10.48
C LEU A 2 -5.17 -1.32 -9.88
N ILE A 3 -6.48 -1.55 -10.07
CA ILE A 3 -7.52 -0.70 -9.53
C ILE A 3 -7.48 -0.73 -7.99
N GLU A 4 -7.40 -1.92 -7.41
CA GLU A 4 -7.39 -2.16 -5.97
C GLU A 4 -6.13 -1.58 -5.31
N ILE A 5 -4.96 -1.71 -5.95
CA ILE A 5 -3.71 -1.08 -5.49
C ILE A 5 -3.82 0.44 -5.53
N ASN A 6 -4.37 1.03 -6.60
CA ASN A 6 -4.55 2.49 -6.67
C ASN A 6 -5.50 2.98 -5.58
N CYS A 7 -6.64 2.32 -5.37
CA CYS A 7 -7.57 2.67 -4.31
C CYS A 7 -6.94 2.57 -2.91
N ALA A 8 -6.16 1.53 -2.64
CA ALA A 8 -5.43 1.39 -1.38
C ALA A 8 -4.35 2.47 -1.21
N SER A 9 -3.62 2.80 -2.28
CA SER A 9 -2.59 3.85 -2.26
C SER A 9 -3.20 5.22 -1.99
N ASP A 10 -4.33 5.53 -2.63
CA ASP A 10 -5.07 6.78 -2.40
C ASP A 10 -5.58 6.88 -0.97
N PHE A 11 -6.06 5.77 -0.40
CA PHE A 11 -6.45 5.71 1.00
C PHE A 11 -5.27 6.04 1.93
N LEU A 12 -4.10 5.41 1.71
CA LEU A 12 -2.90 5.66 2.51
C LEU A 12 -2.41 7.11 2.38
N CYS A 13 -2.45 7.70 1.17
CA CYS A 13 -2.04 9.09 0.94
C CYS A 13 -2.84 10.10 1.77
N ARG A 14 -4.12 9.82 2.08
CA ARG A 14 -4.93 10.72 2.93
C ARG A 14 -4.38 10.85 4.34
N TYR A 15 -3.74 9.82 4.87
CA TYR A 15 -3.12 9.87 6.21
C TYR A 15 -1.78 10.61 6.17
N VAL A 16 -0.98 10.40 5.12
CA VAL A 16 0.31 11.09 4.95
C VAL A 16 0.09 12.59 4.72
N ALA A 17 -0.92 12.97 3.94
CA ALA A 17 -1.27 14.36 3.67
C ALA A 17 -1.65 15.16 4.93
N SER A 18 -2.02 14.49 6.02
CA SER A 18 -2.32 15.15 7.29
C SER A 18 -1.06 15.61 8.05
N ALA A 19 0.12 15.14 7.66
CA ALA A 19 1.38 15.54 8.27
C ALA A 19 1.83 16.92 7.75
N SER A 20 2.19 17.82 8.66
CA SER A 20 2.60 19.19 8.35
C SER A 20 3.85 19.29 7.47
N SER A 21 4.65 18.23 7.38
CA SER A 21 5.86 18.14 6.55
C SER A 21 5.60 17.57 5.15
N CYS A 22 4.37 17.17 4.81
CA CYS A 22 4.08 16.52 3.54
C CYS A 22 3.85 17.54 2.42
N THR A 23 4.78 17.61 1.47
CA THR A 23 4.61 18.39 0.23
C THR A 23 3.90 17.57 -0.86
N PRO A 24 3.33 18.20 -1.90
CA PRO A 24 2.78 17.48 -3.04
C PRO A 24 3.78 16.52 -3.70
N GLN A 25 5.05 16.91 -3.79
CA GLN A 25 6.12 16.09 -4.37
C GLN A 25 6.41 14.86 -3.50
N ILE A 26 6.42 15.00 -2.17
CA ILE A 26 6.58 13.87 -1.25
C ILE A 26 5.40 12.92 -1.39
N MET A 27 4.18 13.45 -1.51
CA MET A 27 2.97 12.64 -1.67
C MET A 27 2.95 11.88 -3.00
N GLU A 28 3.32 12.50 -4.12
CA GLU A 28 3.44 11.83 -5.42
C GLU A 28 4.52 10.74 -5.41
N SER A 29 5.67 11.03 -4.79
CA SER A 29 6.76 10.07 -4.63
C SER A 29 6.32 8.88 -3.77
N PHE A 30 5.69 9.13 -2.62
CA PHE A 30 5.14 8.10 -1.75
C PHE A 30 4.11 7.23 -2.48
N LYS A 31 3.16 7.85 -3.19
CA LYS A 31 2.14 7.12 -3.95
C LYS A 31 2.77 6.23 -5.03
N SER A 32 3.73 6.75 -5.79
CA SER A 32 4.39 5.99 -6.85
C SER A 32 5.18 4.81 -6.28
N GLN A 33 5.90 5.02 -5.18
CA GLN A 33 6.68 3.97 -4.51
C GLN A 33 5.76 2.88 -3.93
N ILE A 34 4.71 3.26 -3.20
CA ILE A 34 3.84 2.26 -2.55
C ILE A 34 3.07 1.41 -3.58
N ILE A 35 2.70 2.00 -4.72
CA ILE A 35 2.10 1.26 -5.85
C ILE A 35 3.09 0.22 -6.37
N ALA A 36 4.34 0.61 -6.63
CA ALA A 36 5.36 -0.30 -7.14
C ALA A 36 5.65 -1.44 -6.15
N LEU A 37 5.81 -1.13 -4.86
CA LEU A 37 6.04 -2.11 -3.81
C LEU A 37 4.87 -3.09 -3.64
N MET A 38 3.63 -2.61 -3.70
CA MET A 38 2.46 -3.49 -3.68
C MET A 38 2.38 -4.38 -4.93
N GLN A 39 2.68 -3.86 -6.11
CA GLN A 39 2.68 -4.64 -7.35
C GLN A 39 3.72 -5.76 -7.30
N GLU A 40 4.94 -5.44 -6.85
CA GLU A 40 6.00 -6.42 -6.66
C GLU A 40 5.59 -7.47 -5.61
N LYS A 41 5.22 -7.02 -4.39
CA LYS A 41 4.81 -7.92 -3.29
C LYS A 41 3.69 -8.86 -3.73
N TYR A 42 2.66 -8.36 -4.42
CA TYR A 42 1.46 -9.13 -4.77
C TYR A 42 1.63 -10.00 -6.02
N THR A 43 2.76 -9.90 -6.73
CA THR A 43 3.08 -10.80 -7.84
C THR A 43 3.05 -12.25 -7.36
N ASN A 44 2.41 -13.14 -8.13
CA ASN A 44 2.14 -14.55 -7.79
C ASN A 44 1.24 -14.79 -6.56
N HIS A 45 0.70 -13.73 -5.95
CA HIS A 45 -0.20 -13.79 -4.80
C HIS A 45 -1.54 -13.10 -5.08
N TRP A 46 -1.95 -13.01 -6.35
CA TRP A 46 -3.21 -12.41 -6.78
C TRP A 46 -4.02 -13.38 -7.63
N ASP A 47 -5.11 -13.91 -7.07
CA ASP A 47 -6.04 -14.80 -7.77
C ASP A 47 -7.42 -14.11 -7.90
N PRO A 48 -7.79 -13.61 -9.09
CA PRO A 48 -9.09 -12.96 -9.31
C PRO A 48 -10.29 -13.89 -9.15
N GLN A 49 -10.12 -15.20 -9.35
CA GLN A 49 -11.20 -16.19 -9.21
C GLN A 49 -11.39 -16.58 -7.74
N ARG A 50 -10.33 -16.48 -6.93
CA ARG A 50 -10.33 -16.79 -5.49
C ARG A 50 -9.71 -15.66 -4.69
N PRO A 51 -10.41 -14.52 -4.52
CA PRO A 51 -9.83 -13.30 -3.94
C PRO A 51 -9.35 -13.46 -2.48
N HIS A 52 -9.90 -14.43 -1.74
CA HIS A 52 -9.48 -14.74 -0.38
C HIS A 52 -8.13 -15.47 -0.32
N TYR A 53 -7.71 -16.16 -1.38
CA TYR A 53 -6.38 -16.79 -1.41
C TYR A 53 -5.31 -15.70 -1.41
N GLY A 54 -4.33 -15.82 -0.52
CA GLY A 54 -3.24 -14.86 -0.36
C GLY A 54 -3.62 -13.53 0.31
N ASN A 55 -4.87 -13.34 0.77
CA ASN A 55 -5.30 -12.07 1.35
C ASN A 55 -4.50 -11.68 2.62
N GLY A 56 -4.15 -12.65 3.47
CA GLY A 56 -3.33 -12.42 4.66
C GLY A 56 -1.92 -11.98 4.33
N TYR A 57 -1.33 -12.53 3.27
CA TYR A 57 -0.02 -12.09 2.77
C TYR A 57 -0.09 -10.67 2.16
N ARG A 58 -1.18 -10.36 1.45
CA ARG A 58 -1.42 -9.02 0.88
C ARG A 58 -1.85 -7.98 1.92
N ALA A 59 -2.22 -8.39 3.13
CA ALA A 59 -2.64 -7.45 4.16
C ALA A 59 -1.50 -6.48 4.49
N ILE A 60 -1.86 -5.21 4.69
CA ILE A 60 -0.99 -4.16 5.22
C ILE A 60 -1.51 -3.86 6.62
N THR A 61 -0.70 -4.08 7.64
CA THR A 61 -1.16 -4.04 9.03
C THR A 61 -0.40 -3.03 9.89
N SER A 62 -1.05 -2.52 10.93
CA SER A 62 -0.41 -1.81 12.02
C SER A 62 -0.96 -2.38 13.32
N PHE A 63 -0.15 -3.15 14.03
CA PHE A 63 -0.58 -3.88 15.21
C PHE A 63 0.53 -3.91 16.27
N GLY A 64 0.15 -3.65 17.53
CA GLY A 64 1.09 -3.71 18.66
C GLY A 64 2.27 -2.73 18.52
N GLY A 65 2.05 -1.56 17.91
CA GLY A 65 3.10 -0.58 17.65
C GLY A 65 4.06 -0.94 16.52
N LYS A 66 3.82 -2.04 15.80
CA LYS A 66 4.58 -2.44 14.61
C LYS A 66 3.80 -2.07 13.36
N VAL A 67 4.44 -1.31 12.49
CA VAL A 67 3.93 -0.95 11.17
C VAL A 67 4.39 -1.99 10.15
N ASP A 68 3.55 -2.27 9.16
CA ASP A 68 3.90 -3.15 8.05
C ASP A 68 5.23 -2.72 7.41
N PRO A 69 6.19 -3.65 7.21
CA PRO A 69 7.47 -3.31 6.60
C PRO A 69 7.35 -2.64 5.22
N LEU A 70 6.26 -2.92 4.48
CA LEU A 70 6.00 -2.29 3.19
C LEU A 70 5.83 -0.75 3.30
N LEU A 71 5.43 -0.23 4.46
CA LEU A 71 5.28 1.21 4.71
C LEU A 71 6.57 1.88 5.23
N CYS A 72 7.63 1.10 5.46
CA CYS A 72 8.90 1.57 6.04
C CYS A 72 10.07 1.58 5.04
N GLN A 73 9.83 1.28 3.77
CA GLN A 73 10.82 1.34 2.69
C GLN A 73 10.89 2.73 2.08
#